data_AF-A0A522X6F0-F1
#
_entry.id   AF-A0A522X6F0-F1
#
_cell.length_a   1.000
_cell.length_b   1.000
_cell.length_c   1.000
_cell.angle_alpha   90.00
_cell.angle_beta   90.00
_cell.angle_gamma   90.00
#
_symmetry.space_group_name_H-M   'P 1'
#
loop_
_entity.id
_entity.type
_entity.pdbx_description
1 polymer ?
#
loop_
_entity_poly.entity_id
_entity_poly.type
_entity_poly.pdbx_seq_one_letter_code
_entity_poly.pdbx_strand_id
1 'polypeptide(L)'
;EVTYGMIKPGELFGEIAVLDGGARSADATAMEASDLLALERKDVTAFLQRHPIQSLHLLTVLCDRVRRADDLLEDVVFLSLPSRLAKHLLVLDATLGTRDHPKGPVTIRLSQQEVADHLGISRESVNKVLSKWEQVGIVTLGRGQITLNKTAALEEFASPP
;
A
#
# COMPACT_ATOMS: atom_id res chain seq x y z
N GLU A 1 -3.55 -9.07 10.62
CA GLU A 1 -3.87 -9.12 9.18
C GLU A 1 -2.82 -8.28 8.46
N VAL A 2 -2.40 -8.63 7.24
CA VAL A 2 -1.36 -7.88 6.50
C VAL A 2 -1.95 -7.40 5.19
N THR A 3 -1.86 -6.10 4.92
CA THR A 3 -2.35 -5.52 3.66
C THR A 3 -1.27 -5.60 2.58
N TYR A 4 -1.51 -6.39 1.53
CA TYR A 4 -0.56 -6.61 0.43
C TYR A 4 -0.49 -5.45 -0.58
N GLY A 5 -1.49 -4.57 -0.59
CA GLY A 5 -1.53 -3.41 -1.48
C GLY A 5 -2.91 -2.75 -1.51
N MET A 6 -2.95 -1.56 -2.12
CA MET A 6 -4.18 -0.84 -2.42
C MET A 6 -4.44 -0.90 -3.92
N ILE A 7 -5.72 -1.04 -4.29
CA ILE A 7 -6.15 -1.16 -5.69
C ILE A 7 -6.79 0.16 -6.12
N LYS A 8 -6.39 0.67 -7.28
CA LYS A 8 -6.89 1.93 -7.85
C LYS A 8 -7.92 1.72 -8.97
N PRO A 9 -8.69 2.76 -9.34
CA PRO A 9 -9.55 2.70 -10.52
C PRO A 9 -8.78 2.25 -11.76
N GLY A 10 -9.31 1.24 -12.46
CA GLY A 10 -8.69 0.65 -13.65
C GLY A 10 -7.71 -0.50 -13.37
N GLU A 11 -7.37 -0.78 -12.12
CA GLU A 11 -6.52 -1.91 -11.75
C GLU A 11 -7.32 -3.21 -11.58
N LEU A 12 -6.63 -4.35 -11.79
CA LEU A 12 -7.17 -5.70 -11.65
C LEU A 12 -6.72 -6.34 -10.34
N PHE A 13 -7.59 -7.16 -9.74
CA PHE A 13 -7.24 -8.04 -8.62
C PHE A 13 -7.99 -9.37 -8.67
N GLY A 14 -7.52 -10.34 -7.88
CA GLY A 14 -8.09 -11.69 -7.84
C GLY A 14 -7.71 -12.57 -9.05
N GLU A 15 -6.75 -12.12 -9.84
CA GLU A 15 -6.29 -12.75 -11.07
C GLU A 15 -5.51 -14.04 -10.84
N ILE A 16 -4.83 -14.18 -9.70
CA ILE A 16 -4.05 -15.38 -9.34
C ILE A 16 -4.97 -16.62 -9.38
N ALA A 17 -6.04 -16.59 -8.60
CA ALA A 17 -7.01 -17.69 -8.53
C ALA A 17 -7.72 -17.96 -9.87
N VAL A 18 -7.89 -16.93 -10.72
CA VAL A 18 -8.43 -17.09 -12.08
C VAL A 18 -7.46 -17.85 -12.97
N LEU A 19 -6.16 -17.60 -12.85
CA LEU A 19 -5.13 -18.22 -13.69
C LEU A 19 -4.75 -19.63 -13.21
N ASP A 20 -4.53 -19.84 -11.92
CA ASP A 20 -3.88 -21.05 -11.42
C ASP A 20 -4.83 -22.18 -11.01
N GLY A 21 -6.09 -21.90 -10.67
CA GLY A 21 -6.98 -22.96 -10.12
C GLY A 21 -7.19 -22.91 -8.62
N GLY A 22 -6.38 -22.14 -7.91
CA GLY A 22 -6.25 -22.19 -6.47
C GLY A 22 -7.32 -21.39 -5.73
N ALA A 23 -7.19 -21.43 -4.40
CA ALA A 23 -7.95 -20.57 -3.50
C ALA A 23 -7.56 -19.09 -3.68
N ARG A 24 -8.36 -18.18 -3.13
CA ARG A 24 -8.00 -16.77 -3.05
C ARG A 24 -6.70 -16.61 -2.25
N SER A 25 -5.74 -15.89 -2.80
CA SER A 25 -4.45 -15.62 -2.18
C SER A 25 -4.51 -14.54 -1.10
N ALA A 26 -5.55 -13.70 -1.12
CA ALA A 26 -5.81 -12.64 -0.16
C ALA A 26 -7.30 -12.26 -0.18
N ASP A 27 -7.77 -11.68 0.92
CA ASP A 27 -9.05 -11.00 0.99
C ASP A 27 -8.96 -9.59 0.38
N ALA A 28 -10.12 -9.00 0.04
CA ALA A 28 -10.22 -7.65 -0.48
C ALA A 28 -11.37 -6.91 0.20
N THR A 29 -11.07 -5.72 0.73
CA THR A 29 -12.02 -4.87 1.46
C THR A 29 -12.11 -3.52 0.79
N ALA A 30 -13.33 -3.05 0.50
CA ALA A 30 -13.55 -1.73 -0.07
C ALA A 30 -13.33 -0.64 1.01
N MET A 31 -12.42 0.29 0.76
CA MET A 31 -12.13 1.42 1.66
C MET A 31 -13.16 2.54 1.52
N GLU A 32 -13.82 2.62 0.38
CA GLU A 32 -14.88 3.58 0.06
C GLU A 32 -15.92 2.95 -0.88
N ALA A 33 -17.02 3.66 -1.15
CA ALA A 33 -18.03 3.20 -2.11
C ALA A 33 -17.37 3.00 -3.49
N SER A 34 -17.45 1.78 -4.01
CA SER A 34 -16.69 1.33 -5.19
C SER A 34 -17.58 0.59 -6.18
N ASP A 35 -17.41 0.87 -7.47
CA ASP A 35 -18.03 0.11 -8.56
C ASP A 35 -17.01 -0.88 -9.15
N LEU A 36 -17.38 -2.15 -9.27
CA LEU A 36 -16.50 -3.22 -9.71
C LEU A 36 -17.10 -4.01 -10.87
N LEU A 37 -16.26 -4.39 -11.82
CA LEU A 37 -16.61 -5.36 -12.87
C LEU A 37 -16.11 -6.75 -12.47
N ALA A 38 -17.04 -7.68 -12.25
CA ALA A 38 -16.70 -9.07 -11.97
C ALA A 38 -16.64 -9.89 -13.26
N LEU A 39 -15.52 -10.58 -13.49
CA LEU A 39 -15.34 -11.48 -14.63
C LEU A 39 -15.24 -12.92 -14.13
N GLU A 40 -16.01 -13.83 -14.74
CA GLU A 40 -15.91 -15.24 -14.41
C GLU A 40 -14.65 -15.85 -15.03
N ARG A 41 -14.04 -16.80 -14.31
CA ARG A 41 -12.82 -17.49 -14.76
C ARG A 41 -12.95 -18.02 -16.18
N LYS A 42 -14.05 -18.70 -16.48
CA LYS A 42 -14.27 -19.34 -17.79
C LYS A 42 -14.18 -18.32 -18.93
N ASP A 43 -14.68 -17.11 -18.72
CA ASP A 43 -14.72 -16.05 -19.73
C ASP A 43 -13.33 -15.43 -19.89
N VAL A 44 -12.62 -15.19 -18.78
CA VAL A 44 -11.23 -14.70 -18.81
C VAL A 44 -10.32 -15.71 -19.51
N THR A 45 -10.39 -17.00 -19.15
CA THR A 45 -9.56 -18.04 -19.77
C THR A 45 -9.85 -18.17 -21.27
N ALA A 46 -11.13 -18.18 -21.66
CA ALA A 46 -11.51 -18.24 -23.08
C ALA A 46 -11.04 -17.00 -23.86
N PHE A 47 -11.10 -15.81 -23.25
CA PHE A 47 -10.58 -14.58 -23.83
C PHE A 47 -9.07 -14.64 -24.03
N LEU A 48 -8.30 -14.99 -23.01
CA LEU A 48 -6.83 -15.05 -23.07
C LEU A 48 -6.33 -16.08 -24.10
N GLN A 49 -7.05 -17.20 -24.27
CA GLN A 49 -6.74 -18.19 -25.31
C GLN A 49 -6.90 -17.65 -26.73
N ARG A 50 -7.91 -16.79 -26.95
CA ARG A 50 -8.15 -16.14 -28.26
C ARG A 50 -7.25 -14.92 -28.48
N HIS A 51 -6.71 -14.37 -27.42
CA HIS A 51 -6.01 -13.09 -27.40
C HIS A 51 -4.66 -13.20 -26.64
N PRO A 52 -3.65 -13.91 -27.19
CA PRO A 52 -2.41 -14.20 -26.47
C PRO A 52 -1.57 -12.97 -26.10
N ILE A 53 -1.69 -11.88 -26.87
CA ILE A 53 -0.98 -10.62 -26.58
C ILE A 53 -1.48 -10.01 -25.26
N GLN A 54 -2.75 -10.22 -24.92
CA GLN A 54 -3.39 -9.74 -23.70
C GLN A 54 -2.90 -10.56 -22.49
N SER A 55 -2.51 -11.81 -22.68
CA SER A 55 -1.84 -12.61 -21.64
C SER A 55 -0.50 -11.99 -21.23
N LEU A 56 0.23 -11.34 -22.14
CA LEU A 56 1.47 -10.63 -21.78
C LEU A 56 1.20 -9.44 -20.84
N HIS A 57 0.10 -8.70 -21.03
CA HIS A 57 -0.29 -7.64 -20.10
C HIS A 57 -0.57 -8.20 -18.71
N LEU A 58 -1.26 -9.33 -18.63
CA LEU A 58 -1.54 -9.99 -17.36
C LEU A 58 -0.26 -10.51 -16.68
N LEU A 59 0.70 -11.00 -17.46
CA LEU A 59 2.02 -11.36 -16.95
C LEU A 59 2.77 -10.13 -16.40
N THR A 60 2.68 -8.97 -17.05
CA THR A 60 3.26 -7.72 -16.52
C THR A 60 2.65 -7.37 -15.15
N VAL A 61 1.32 -7.49 -14.99
CA VAL A 61 0.65 -7.28 -13.70
C VAL A 61 1.18 -8.23 -12.62
N LEU A 62 1.39 -9.50 -12.96
CA LEU A 62 1.98 -10.48 -12.05
C LEU A 62 3.44 -10.16 -11.71
N CYS A 63 4.26 -9.75 -12.69
CA CYS A 63 5.64 -9.32 -12.45
C CYS A 63 5.70 -8.12 -11.48
N ASP A 64 4.84 -7.13 -11.67
CA ASP A 64 4.76 -5.97 -10.76
C ASP A 64 4.34 -6.39 -9.35
N ARG A 65 3.46 -7.40 -9.24
CA ARG A 65 3.05 -7.95 -7.94
C ARG A 65 4.19 -8.71 -7.25
N VAL A 66 4.99 -9.48 -7.99
CA VAL A 66 6.19 -10.14 -7.44
C VAL A 66 7.19 -9.08 -6.94
N ARG A 67 7.49 -8.07 -7.76
CA ARG A 67 8.41 -6.98 -7.36
C ARG A 67 7.96 -6.28 -6.08
N ARG A 68 6.67 -5.94 -5.97
CA ARG A 68 6.12 -5.35 -4.73
C ARG A 68 6.24 -6.26 -3.52
N ALA A 69 6.07 -7.58 -3.70
CA ALA A 69 6.25 -8.53 -2.61
C ALA A 69 7.72 -8.62 -2.17
N ASP A 70 8.66 -8.61 -3.12
CA ASP A 70 10.09 -8.57 -2.86
C ASP A 70 10.50 -7.27 -2.14
N ASP A 71 10.00 -6.11 -2.59
CA ASP A 71 10.25 -4.81 -1.94
C ASP A 71 9.74 -4.80 -0.49
N LEU A 72 8.56 -5.38 -0.23
CA LEU A 72 8.02 -5.52 1.13
C LEU A 72 8.89 -6.45 1.99
N LEU A 73 9.39 -7.55 1.43
CA LEU A 73 10.30 -8.45 2.13
C LEU A 73 11.63 -7.76 2.44
N GLU A 74 12.20 -7.03 1.49
CA GLU A 74 13.42 -6.25 1.66
C GLU A 74 13.25 -5.22 2.77
N ASP A 75 12.15 -4.47 2.76
CA ASP A 75 11.85 -3.49 3.80
C ASP A 75 11.76 -4.16 5.19
N VAL A 76 11.08 -5.32 5.29
CA VAL A 76 10.97 -6.05 6.56
C VAL A 76 12.33 -6.54 7.07
N VAL A 77 13.22 -6.97 6.17
CA VAL A 77 14.52 -7.54 6.52
C VAL A 77 15.56 -6.47 6.86
N PHE A 78 15.61 -5.38 6.09
CA PHE A 78 16.71 -4.40 6.15
C PHE A 78 16.34 -3.10 6.84
N LEU A 79 15.07 -2.71 6.89
CA LEU A 79 14.67 -1.43 7.45
C LEU A 79 14.20 -1.54 8.90
N SER A 80 14.68 -0.60 9.70
CA SER A 80 14.14 -0.37 11.04
C SER A 80 12.65 0.00 10.97
N LEU A 81 11.91 -0.24 12.05
CA LEU A 81 10.49 0.13 12.10
C LEU A 81 10.24 1.63 11.78
N PRO A 82 10.99 2.59 12.36
CA PRO A 82 10.86 4.00 11.97
C PRO A 82 11.05 4.24 10.48
N SER A 83 12.02 3.58 9.84
CA SER A 83 12.29 3.70 8.41
C SER A 83 11.14 3.16 7.56
N ARG A 84 10.62 1.97 7.89
CA ARG A 84 9.44 1.40 7.21
C ARG A 84 8.21 2.28 7.34
N LEU A 85 7.95 2.81 8.54
CA LEU A 85 6.82 3.69 8.79
C LEU A 85 6.95 5.00 8.00
N ALA A 86 8.15 5.57 7.94
CA ALA A 86 8.39 6.80 7.18
C ALA A 86 8.17 6.59 5.68
N LYS A 87 8.76 5.51 5.12
CA LYS A 87 8.58 5.12 3.71
C LYS A 87 7.10 4.94 3.37
N HIS A 88 6.35 4.23 4.22
CA HIS A 88 4.91 4.01 4.02
C HIS A 88 4.09 5.31 4.01
N LEU A 89 4.32 6.21 4.97
CA LEU A 89 3.62 7.50 5.02
C LEU A 89 3.93 8.38 3.80
N LEU A 90 5.18 8.36 3.30
CA LEU A 90 5.57 9.08 2.09
C LEU A 90 4.92 8.49 0.82
N VAL A 91 4.79 7.16 0.73
CA VAL A 91 4.07 6.52 -0.36
C VAL A 91 2.58 6.91 -0.34
N LEU A 92 1.95 6.91 0.84
CA LEU A 92 0.55 7.33 0.98
C LEU A 92 0.35 8.79 0.55
N ASP A 93 1.25 9.67 0.97
CA ASP A 93 1.28 11.08 0.56
C ASP A 93 1.40 11.25 -0.97
N ALA A 94 2.34 10.53 -1.60
CA ALA A 94 2.49 10.56 -3.06
C ALA A 94 1.24 10.03 -3.80
N THR A 95 0.50 9.12 -3.17
CA THR A 95 -0.68 8.48 -3.75
C THR A 95 -1.94 9.36 -3.66
N LEU A 96 -2.05 10.17 -2.60
CA LEU A 96 -3.18 11.06 -2.32
C LEU A 96 -3.03 12.45 -2.98
N GLY A 97 -2.06 12.59 -3.89
CA GLY A 97 -1.51 13.84 -4.41
C GLY A 97 -2.51 14.85 -4.98
N THR A 98 -3.08 15.68 -4.11
CA THR A 98 -3.51 17.05 -4.41
C THR A 98 -2.87 17.97 -3.38
N ARG A 99 -1.71 18.53 -3.71
CA ARG A 99 -1.01 19.53 -2.89
C ARG A 99 -1.13 20.90 -3.55
N ASP A 100 -1.62 21.90 -2.81
CA ASP A 100 -1.44 23.32 -3.19
C ASP A 100 0.02 23.78 -3.00
N HIS A 101 0.72 23.17 -2.03
CA HIS A 101 2.14 23.43 -1.78
C HIS A 101 2.94 22.12 -1.66
N PRO A 102 3.98 21.91 -2.49
CA PRO A 102 4.76 20.67 -2.51
C PRO A 102 5.60 20.42 -1.25
N LYS A 103 5.68 21.36 -0.30
CA LYS A 103 6.40 21.21 0.98
C LYS A 103 5.53 21.55 2.21
N GLY A 104 4.22 21.71 2.02
CA GLY A 104 3.29 21.99 3.11
C GLY A 104 2.91 20.72 3.89
N PRO A 105 2.26 20.88 5.06
CA PRO A 105 1.77 19.74 5.81
C PRO A 105 0.70 18.97 5.03
N VAL A 106 0.72 17.65 5.12
CA VAL A 106 -0.27 16.78 4.45
C VAL A 106 -1.00 15.92 5.48
N THR A 107 -2.33 15.90 5.39
CA THR A 107 -3.16 15.07 6.25
C THR A 107 -3.57 13.80 5.54
N ILE A 108 -3.15 12.66 6.06
CA ILE A 108 -3.54 11.33 5.60
C ILE A 108 -4.69 10.87 6.50
N ARG A 109 -5.85 10.52 5.91
CA ARG A 109 -7.01 9.97 6.63
C ARG A 109 -6.82 8.47 6.85
N LEU A 110 -5.94 8.13 7.77
CA LEU A 110 -5.64 6.76 8.16
C LEU A 110 -5.42 6.71 9.68
N SER A 111 -6.02 5.73 10.33
CA SER A 111 -5.83 5.43 11.75
C SER A 111 -4.51 4.68 11.99
N GLN A 112 -4.04 4.71 13.24
CA GLN A 112 -2.84 3.96 13.64
C GLN A 112 -3.04 2.44 13.51
N GLN A 113 -4.27 1.95 13.58
CA GLN A 113 -4.57 0.54 13.41
C GLN A 113 -4.38 0.13 11.95
N GLU A 114 -4.96 0.89 11.02
CA GLU A 114 -4.79 0.65 9.58
C GLU A 114 -3.31 0.76 9.16
N VAL A 115 -2.54 1.72 9.71
CA VAL A 115 -1.08 1.77 9.52
C VAL A 115 -0.41 0.48 9.99
N ALA A 116 -0.81 -0.04 11.14
CA ALA A 116 -0.23 -1.25 11.72
C ALA A 116 -0.54 -2.49 10.85
N ASP A 117 -1.77 -2.58 10.34
CA ASP A 117 -2.22 -3.65 9.44
C ASP A 117 -1.51 -3.58 8.07
N HIS A 118 -1.20 -2.37 7.58
CA HIS A 118 -0.40 -2.20 6.36
C HIS A 118 1.06 -2.63 6.56
N LEU A 119 1.65 -2.35 7.73
CA LEU A 119 3.04 -2.67 8.03
C LEU A 119 3.24 -4.08 8.62
N GLY A 120 2.15 -4.81 8.90
CA GLY A 120 2.20 -6.14 9.50
C GLY A 120 2.79 -6.17 10.91
N ILE A 121 2.53 -5.14 11.72
CA ILE A 121 3.07 -4.96 13.08
C ILE A 121 1.99 -4.60 14.08
N SER A 122 2.31 -4.57 15.38
CA SER A 122 1.34 -4.15 16.39
C SER A 122 1.07 -2.63 16.37
N ARG A 123 -0.18 -2.26 16.62
CA ARG A 123 -0.59 -0.85 16.82
C ARG A 123 0.24 -0.15 17.90
N GLU A 124 0.62 -0.85 18.96
CA GLU A 124 1.48 -0.32 20.01
C GLU A 124 2.87 0.07 19.48
N SER A 125 3.43 -0.72 18.57
CA SER A 125 4.74 -0.43 17.96
C SER A 125 4.68 0.80 17.06
N VAL A 126 3.61 0.93 16.26
CA VAL A 126 3.32 2.12 15.46
C VAL A 126 3.18 3.35 16.37
N ASN A 127 2.37 3.24 17.42
CA ASN A 127 2.13 4.33 18.37
C ASN A 127 3.45 4.81 19.03
N LYS A 128 4.31 3.89 19.48
CA LYS A 128 5.61 4.22 20.07
C LYS A 128 6.49 5.08 19.14
N VAL A 129 6.48 4.81 17.84
CA VAL A 129 7.25 5.62 16.87
C VAL A 129 6.56 6.95 16.60
N LEU A 130 5.24 6.92 16.32
CA LEU A 130 4.47 8.13 16.03
C LEU A 130 4.47 9.13 17.19
N SER A 131 4.35 8.67 18.44
CA SER A 131 4.40 9.56 19.61
C SER A 131 5.77 10.23 19.77
N LYS A 132 6.86 9.53 19.45
CA LYS A 132 8.21 10.15 19.45
C LYS A 132 8.31 11.23 18.37
N TRP A 133 7.79 10.96 17.18
CA TRP A 133 7.77 11.93 16.07
C TRP A 133 6.85 13.12 16.35
N GLU A 134 5.73 12.90 17.04
CA GLU A 134 4.82 13.97 17.46
C GLU A 134 5.47 14.91 18.49
N GLN A 135 6.22 14.36 19.46
CA GLN A 135 6.95 15.17 20.45
C GLN A 135 7.96 16.14 19.83
N VAL A 136 8.53 15.80 18.68
CA VAL A 136 9.49 16.66 17.93
C VAL A 136 8.85 17.39 16.74
N GLY A 137 7.53 17.29 16.60
CA GLY A 137 6.74 17.98 15.58
C GLY A 137 6.98 17.50 14.14
N ILE A 138 7.40 16.26 13.93
CA ILE A 138 7.50 15.65 12.59
C ILE A 138 6.10 15.30 12.06
N VAL A 139 5.23 14.82 12.95
CA VAL A 139 3.82 14.53 12.66
C VAL A 139 2.91 15.16 13.70
N THR A 140 1.62 15.26 13.40
CA THR A 140 0.54 15.55 14.36
C THR A 140 -0.50 14.46 14.26
N LEU A 141 -0.89 13.89 15.40
CA LEU A 141 -1.86 12.79 15.45
C LEU A 141 -3.26 13.35 15.68
N GLY A 142 -4.20 12.93 14.85
CA GLY A 142 -5.62 13.23 14.98
C GLY A 142 -6.46 11.95 15.04
N ARG A 143 -7.75 12.11 15.34
CA ARG A 143 -8.68 10.97 15.33
C ARG A 143 -8.85 10.46 13.89
N GLY A 144 -8.31 9.27 13.62
CA GLY A 144 -8.38 8.63 12.29
C GLY A 144 -7.56 9.34 11.21
N GLN A 145 -6.61 10.20 11.59
CA GLN A 145 -5.78 10.93 10.64
C GLN A 145 -4.38 11.21 11.20
N ILE A 146 -3.40 11.30 10.30
CA ILE A 146 -2.01 11.63 10.60
C ILE A 146 -1.61 12.80 9.71
N THR A 147 -1.17 13.90 10.31
CA THR A 147 -0.64 15.05 9.57
C THR A 147 0.88 14.97 9.53
N LEU A 148 1.46 14.96 8.34
CA LEU A 148 2.91 15.01 8.13
C LEU A 148 3.34 16.47 8.09
N ASN A 149 4.03 16.95 9.13
CA ASN A 149 4.45 18.36 9.22
C ASN A 149 5.80 18.60 8.55
N LYS A 150 6.69 17.60 8.58
CA LYS A 150 8.08 17.69 8.09
C LYS A 150 8.41 16.48 7.22
N THR A 151 8.01 16.51 5.95
CA THR A 151 8.28 15.39 5.01
C THR A 151 9.78 15.13 4.83
N ALA A 152 10.62 16.17 4.82
CA ALA A 152 12.08 16.02 4.73
C ALA A 152 12.67 15.16 5.87
N ALA A 153 12.16 15.28 7.09
CA ALA A 153 12.60 14.43 8.20
C ALA A 153 12.18 12.97 8.02
N LEU A 154 11.02 12.72 7.39
CA LEU A 154 10.58 11.37 7.04
C LEU A 154 11.43 10.78 5.90
N GLU A 155 11.85 11.59 4.93
CA GLU A 155 12.77 11.19 3.86
C GLU A 155 14.13 10.75 4.43
N GLU A 156 14.63 11.45 5.46
CA GLU A 156 15.84 11.03 6.19
C GLU A 156 15.66 9.66 6.88
N PHE A 157 14.51 9.40 7.52
CA PHE A 157 14.25 8.08 8.11
C PHE A 157 14.09 6.97 7.07
N ALA A 158 13.48 7.29 5.92
CA ALA A 158 13.19 6.35 4.84
C ALA A 158 14.41 6.04 3.96
N SER A 159 15.47 6.86 4.05
CA SER A 159 16.71 6.63 3.32
C SER A 159 17.40 5.36 3.87
N PRO A 160 17.86 4.45 2.99
CA PRO A 160 18.64 3.31 3.44
C PRO A 160 19.92 3.78 4.15
N PRO A 161 20.43 3.02 5.14
CA PRO A 161 21.67 3.32 5.84
C PRO A 161 22.89 3.32 4.92
#